data_AF-A0A1S8ZUZ2-F1
#
_entry.id   AF-A0A1S8ZUZ2-F1
#
_cell.length_a   1.000
_cell.length_b   1.000
_cell.length_c   1.000
_cell.angle_alpha   90.00
_cell.angle_beta   90.00
_cell.angle_gamma   90.00
#
_symmetry.space_group_name_H-M   'P 1'
#
loop_
_entity.id
_entity.type
_entity.pdbx_description
1 polymer ?
#
loop_
_entity_poly.entity_id
_entity_poly.type
_entity_poly.pdbx_seq_one_letter_code
_entity_poly.pdbx_strand_id
1 'polypeptide(L)'
;MFDETKKSVESILSQRLTSPFYGTLIISWLIWNWKIIYLTIFVSEDNIKGTKIEYIVTNYNDPWLIVYFPLLSTGALLIFLPFVTNGAYWLDLIFNKWRVNKKNFVESKQLLTIEDSINLRELLLTSEKRFDTLLADKNAEIEQLKAIIENSKALNYNVPDIGDRTNKDEIQNLVKQITENDNLKKAFKIIEDHILGRRPDNDLRNEREITADILRFYVSNDIISSSNNFSYKWTTKGKSIYKIIANNEFA
;
A
#
# COMPACT_ATOMS: atom_id res chain seq x y z
N MET A 1 -24.95 29.69 58.82
CA MET A 1 -23.82 30.11 59.68
C MET A 1 -22.50 29.42 59.35
N PHE A 2 -22.27 28.14 59.70
CA PHE A 2 -20.95 27.50 59.46
C PHE A 2 -20.59 27.41 57.96
N ASP A 3 -21.58 27.13 57.10
CA ASP A 3 -21.40 27.11 55.64
C ASP A 3 -21.20 28.50 55.03
N GLU A 4 -21.77 29.53 55.64
CA GLU A 4 -21.60 30.92 55.19
C GLU A 4 -20.21 31.45 55.59
N THR A 5 -19.74 31.10 56.79
CA THR A 5 -18.35 31.39 57.20
C THR A 5 -17.35 30.62 56.34
N LYS A 6 -17.63 29.36 55.99
CA LYS A 6 -16.78 28.58 55.09
C LYS A 6 -16.71 29.21 53.70
N LYS A 7 -17.86 29.54 53.10
CA LYS A 7 -17.91 30.21 51.78
C LYS A 7 -17.24 31.57 51.79
N SER A 8 -17.40 32.36 52.86
CA SER A 8 -16.74 33.66 53.00
C SER A 8 -15.22 33.51 53.12
N VAL A 9 -14.74 32.52 53.87
CA VAL A 9 -13.31 32.23 54.01
C VAL A 9 -12.73 31.70 52.69
N GLU A 10 -13.41 30.79 52.01
CA GLU A 10 -13.03 30.30 50.67
C GLU A 10 -13.02 31.42 49.62
N SER A 11 -13.99 32.34 49.63
CA SER A 11 -14.02 33.48 48.71
C SER A 11 -12.86 34.45 48.95
N ILE A 12 -12.49 34.72 50.19
CA ILE A 12 -11.39 35.62 50.52
C ILE A 12 -10.04 34.96 50.21
N LEU A 13 -9.89 33.68 50.56
CA LEU A 13 -8.72 32.89 50.23
C LEU A 13 -8.56 32.75 48.73
N SER A 14 -9.62 32.39 47.98
CA SER A 14 -9.54 32.31 46.52
C SER A 14 -9.14 33.65 45.92
N GLN A 15 -9.80 34.77 46.24
CA GLN A 15 -9.45 36.09 45.70
C GLN A 15 -8.00 36.52 45.98
N ARG A 16 -7.46 36.20 47.16
CA ARG A 16 -6.08 36.58 47.54
C ARG A 16 -5.03 35.56 47.09
N LEU A 17 -5.38 34.28 46.98
CA LEU A 17 -4.53 33.20 46.48
C LEU A 17 -4.63 32.97 44.97
N THR A 18 -5.51 33.70 44.27
CA THR A 18 -5.59 33.65 42.79
C THR A 18 -4.30 34.16 42.17
N SER A 19 -3.59 35.07 42.87
CA SER A 19 -2.25 35.46 42.44
C SER A 19 -1.28 34.30 42.66
N PRO A 20 -0.62 33.80 41.59
CA PRO A 20 0.36 32.72 41.68
C PRO A 20 1.46 33.01 42.71
N PHE A 21 1.73 34.29 42.96
CA PHE A 21 2.71 34.73 43.96
C PHE A 21 2.33 34.36 45.39
N TYR A 22 1.13 34.68 45.86
CA TYR A 22 0.75 34.42 47.25
C TYR A 22 0.61 32.92 47.54
N GLY A 23 0.06 32.15 46.60
CA GLY A 23 -0.01 30.70 46.71
C GLY A 23 1.38 30.07 46.80
N THR A 24 2.29 30.47 45.90
CA THR A 24 3.67 29.96 45.89
C THR A 24 4.45 30.41 47.13
N LEU A 25 4.22 31.63 47.63
CA LEU A 25 4.85 32.15 48.84
C LEU A 25 4.45 31.37 50.08
N ILE A 26 3.17 31.06 50.24
CA ILE A 26 2.70 30.24 51.38
C ILE A 26 3.33 28.86 51.31
N ILE A 27 3.30 28.20 50.15
CA ILE A 27 3.90 26.86 49.99
C ILE A 27 5.41 26.90 50.29
N SER A 28 6.11 27.89 49.73
CA SER A 28 7.53 28.12 49.98
C SER A 28 7.82 28.35 51.47
N TRP A 29 7.00 29.16 52.14
CA TRP A 29 7.13 29.41 53.57
C TRP A 29 6.93 28.15 54.40
N LEU A 30 5.92 27.34 54.07
CA LEU A 30 5.65 26.07 54.76
C LEU A 30 6.81 25.08 54.59
N ILE A 31 7.46 25.05 53.42
CA ILE A 31 8.63 24.19 53.16
C ILE A 31 9.81 24.61 54.02
N TRP A 32 10.14 25.91 54.08
CA TRP A 32 11.29 26.39 54.85
C TRP A 32 11.04 26.39 56.36
N ASN A 33 9.79 26.62 56.79
CA ASN A 33 9.38 26.70 58.19
C ASN A 33 8.65 25.41 58.65
N TRP A 34 8.91 24.28 58.00
CA TRP A 34 8.25 23.00 58.28
C TRP A 34 8.40 22.55 59.74
N LYS A 35 9.51 22.91 60.41
CA LYS A 35 9.76 22.62 61.83
C LYS A 35 8.76 23.32 62.74
N ILE A 36 8.35 24.55 62.40
CA ILE A 36 7.36 25.31 63.17
C ILE A 36 5.99 24.62 63.07
N ILE A 37 5.61 24.20 61.86
CA ILE A 37 4.35 23.47 61.62
C ILE A 37 4.38 22.13 62.37
N TYR A 38 5.49 21.39 62.22
CA TYR A 38 5.65 20.08 62.84
C TYR A 38 5.55 20.17 64.37
N LEU A 39 6.26 21.13 64.97
CA LEU A 39 6.22 21.37 66.41
C LEU A 39 4.83 21.78 66.89
N THR A 40 4.16 22.65 66.13
CA THR A 40 2.82 23.15 66.49
C THR A 40 1.79 22.02 66.51
N ILE A 41 1.79 21.17 65.47
CA ILE A 41 0.76 20.14 65.25
C ILE A 41 1.08 18.83 65.99
N PHE A 42 2.33 18.37 65.98
CA PHE A 42 2.67 17.00 66.39
C PHE A 42 3.38 16.89 67.74
N VAL A 43 4.06 17.95 68.19
CA VAL A 43 4.79 17.91 69.47
C VAL A 43 3.87 18.35 70.61
N SER A 44 3.78 17.53 71.65
CA SER A 44 3.03 17.88 72.88
C SER A 44 3.85 18.81 73.77
N GLU A 45 3.18 19.73 74.48
CA GLU A 45 3.83 20.78 75.29
C GLU A 45 4.71 20.20 76.41
N ASP A 46 4.35 19.04 76.95
CA ASP A 46 5.12 18.35 78.00
C ASP A 46 6.56 17.98 77.59
N ASN A 47 6.82 17.89 76.28
CA ASN A 47 8.15 17.58 75.74
C ASN A 47 9.00 18.83 75.51
N ILE A 48 8.46 20.03 75.77
CA ILE A 48 9.08 21.31 75.47
C ILE A 48 9.29 22.08 76.78
N LYS A 49 10.46 22.71 76.93
CA LYS A 49 10.71 23.61 78.06
C LYS A 49 10.02 24.94 77.77
N GLY A 50 8.92 25.20 78.47
CA GLY A 50 8.12 26.42 78.32
C GLY A 50 6.96 26.25 77.33
N THR A 51 6.38 27.37 76.90
CA THR A 51 5.28 27.33 75.92
C THR A 51 5.79 27.06 74.51
N LYS A 52 4.96 26.46 73.63
CA LYS A 52 5.30 26.25 72.21
C LYS A 52 5.74 27.55 71.52
N ILE A 53 5.06 28.65 71.82
CA ILE A 53 5.36 29.96 71.23
C ILE A 53 6.74 30.45 71.68
N GLU A 54 7.03 30.40 72.97
CA GLU A 54 8.33 30.81 73.51
C GLU A 54 9.46 29.96 72.91
N TYR A 55 9.25 28.65 72.82
CA TYR A 55 10.21 27.76 72.18
C TYR A 55 10.45 28.10 70.70
N ILE A 56 9.39 28.41 69.94
CA ILE A 56 9.51 28.83 68.53
C ILE A 56 10.26 30.15 68.41
N VAL A 57 9.94 31.13 69.26
CA VAL A 57 10.59 32.45 69.25
C VAL A 57 12.06 32.35 69.64
N THR A 58 12.43 31.45 70.55
CA THR A 58 13.83 31.27 70.93
C THR A 58 14.64 30.50 69.88
N ASN A 59 14.07 29.47 69.25
CA ASN A 59 14.83 28.52 68.43
C ASN A 59 14.64 28.69 66.91
N TYR A 60 13.57 29.34 66.47
CA TYR A 60 13.20 29.44 65.04
C TYR A 60 12.94 30.87 64.57
N ASN A 61 13.29 31.90 65.37
CA ASN A 61 13.14 33.31 65.02
C ASN A 61 14.32 33.87 64.21
N ASP A 62 14.70 33.17 63.15
CA ASP A 62 15.70 33.68 62.19
C ASP A 62 14.97 34.38 61.03
N PRO A 63 15.15 35.71 60.85
CA PRO A 63 14.54 36.45 59.75
C PRO A 63 14.90 35.90 58.36
N TRP A 64 16.07 35.28 58.19
CA TRP A 64 16.48 34.66 56.93
C TRP A 64 15.59 33.49 56.55
N LEU A 65 15.28 32.61 57.51
CA LEU A 65 14.43 31.44 57.32
C LEU A 65 12.94 31.79 57.25
N ILE A 66 12.50 32.79 58.01
CA ILE A 66 11.09 33.19 58.07
C ILE A 66 10.69 34.00 56.84
N VAL A 67 11.53 34.92 56.36
CA VAL A 67 11.15 35.92 55.35
C VAL A 67 11.94 35.76 54.06
N TYR A 68 13.27 35.82 54.12
CA TYR A 68 14.10 35.97 52.92
C TYR A 68 14.17 34.70 52.06
N PHE A 69 14.40 33.52 52.65
CA PHE A 69 14.44 32.26 51.89
C PHE A 69 13.09 31.89 51.25
N PRO A 70 11.94 31.98 51.97
CA PRO A 70 10.65 31.80 51.34
C PRO A 70 10.40 32.74 50.16
N LEU A 71 10.76 34.02 50.30
CA LEU A 71 10.59 35.03 49.26
C LEU A 71 11.48 34.75 48.04
N LEU A 72 12.77 34.45 48.26
CA LEU A 72 13.72 34.13 47.19
C LEU A 72 13.30 32.85 46.44
N SER A 73 12.92 31.80 47.19
CA SER A 73 12.45 30.55 46.61
C SER A 73 11.11 30.74 45.88
N THR A 74 10.26 31.67 46.30
CA THR A 74 9.05 32.02 45.56
C THR A 74 9.38 32.63 44.21
N GLY A 75 10.32 33.58 44.18
CA GLY A 75 10.81 34.17 42.92
C GLY A 75 11.40 33.09 42.00
N ALA A 76 12.25 32.22 42.54
CA ALA A 76 12.84 31.12 41.78
C ALA A 76 11.79 30.14 41.25
N LEU A 77 10.82 29.74 42.07
CA LEU A 77 9.74 28.84 41.67
C LEU A 77 8.84 29.48 40.62
N LEU A 78 8.46 30.74 40.74
CA LEU A 78 7.65 31.43 39.73
C LEU A 78 8.35 31.54 38.38
N ILE A 79 9.68 31.67 38.38
CA ILE A 79 10.47 31.65 37.16
C ILE A 79 10.57 30.23 36.62
N PHE A 80 10.84 29.23 37.46
CA PHE A 80 11.12 27.86 37.03
C PHE A 80 9.87 27.07 36.63
N LEU A 81 8.76 27.25 37.33
CA LEU A 81 7.49 26.55 37.12
C LEU A 81 6.94 26.68 35.69
N PRO A 82 6.93 27.85 35.02
CA PRO A 82 6.52 27.94 33.61
C PRO A 82 7.41 27.11 32.68
N PHE A 83 8.72 27.00 32.95
CA PHE A 83 9.60 26.15 32.13
C PHE A 83 9.30 24.67 32.32
N VAL A 84 9.06 24.23 33.56
CA VAL A 84 8.70 22.82 33.85
C VAL A 84 7.36 22.48 33.23
N THR A 85 6.35 23.34 33.38
CA THR A 85 5.00 23.10 32.85
C THR A 85 4.99 23.13 31.32
N ASN A 86 5.66 24.09 30.69
CA ASN A 86 5.80 24.13 29.23
C ASN A 86 6.61 22.95 28.70
N GLY A 87 7.67 22.54 29.41
CA GLY A 87 8.45 21.35 29.07
C GLY A 87 7.63 20.07 29.15
N ALA A 88 6.84 19.89 30.21
CA ALA A 88 5.93 18.76 30.37
C ALA A 88 4.86 18.73 29.27
N TYR A 89 4.29 19.90 28.93
CA TYR A 89 3.32 20.02 27.84
C TYR A 89 3.94 19.68 26.48
N TRP A 90 5.15 20.15 26.21
CA TRP A 90 5.88 19.82 24.98
C TRP A 90 6.16 18.32 24.88
N LEU A 91 6.55 17.69 26.00
CA LEU A 91 6.76 16.26 26.09
C LEU A 91 5.46 15.50 25.78
N ASP A 92 4.35 15.91 26.38
CA ASP A 92 3.03 15.32 26.13
C ASP A 92 2.60 15.46 24.65
N LEU A 93 2.82 16.62 24.03
CA LEU A 93 2.56 16.82 22.60
C LEU A 93 3.39 15.86 21.72
N ILE A 94 4.65 15.63 22.06
CA ILE A 94 5.50 14.68 21.32
C ILE A 94 4.97 13.27 21.47
N PHE A 95 4.66 12.84 22.69
CA PHE A 95 4.12 11.51 22.95
C PHE A 95 2.78 11.30 22.24
N ASN A 96 1.89 12.29 22.28
CA ASN A 96 0.62 12.23 21.58
C ASN A 96 0.79 12.16 20.07
N LYS A 97 1.65 12.99 19.47
CA LYS A 97 1.98 12.92 18.03
C LYS A 97 2.56 11.56 17.66
N TRP A 98 3.51 11.06 18.44
CA TRP A 98 4.12 9.76 18.21
C TRP A 98 3.09 8.63 18.27
N ARG A 99 2.21 8.64 19.28
CA ARG A 99 1.13 7.66 19.44
C ARG A 99 0.15 7.70 18.28
N VAL A 100 -0.27 8.89 17.85
CA VAL A 100 -1.18 9.06 16.70
C VAL A 100 -0.53 8.58 15.42
N ASN A 101 0.74 8.94 15.17
CA ASN A 101 1.47 8.50 13.99
C ASN A 101 1.62 6.97 13.95
N LYS A 102 1.94 6.34 15.08
CA LYS A 102 2.01 4.87 15.17
C LYS A 102 0.64 4.22 14.95
N LYS A 103 -0.43 4.77 15.52
CA LYS A 103 -1.80 4.29 15.29
C LYS A 103 -2.17 4.38 13.80
N ASN A 104 -1.95 5.53 13.17
CA ASN A 104 -2.26 5.75 11.76
C ASN A 104 -1.45 4.84 10.83
N PHE A 105 -0.19 4.57 11.19
CA PHE A 105 0.66 3.61 10.48
C PHE A 105 0.13 2.19 10.58
N VAL A 106 -0.22 1.73 11.78
CA VAL A 106 -0.75 0.37 12.02
C VAL A 106 -2.12 0.17 11.39
N GLU A 107 -3.00 1.17 11.45
CA GLU A 107 -4.35 1.09 10.88
C GLU A 107 -4.39 1.37 9.36
N SER A 108 -3.24 1.64 8.71
CA SER A 108 -3.16 2.09 7.31
C SER A 108 -4.08 3.28 6.98
N LYS A 109 -4.46 4.07 8.00
CA LYS A 109 -5.26 5.30 7.89
C LYS A 109 -4.36 6.52 7.94
N GLN A 110 -3.23 6.49 7.23
CA GLN A 110 -2.43 7.69 7.07
C GLN A 110 -3.24 8.69 6.26
N LEU A 111 -3.66 9.77 6.93
CA LEU A 111 -4.19 10.94 6.26
C LEU A 111 -3.04 11.51 5.41
N LEU A 112 -3.26 11.62 4.10
CA LEU A 112 -2.34 12.27 3.18
C LEU A 112 -2.12 13.71 3.67
N THR A 113 -0.86 14.15 3.71
CA THR A 113 -0.60 15.58 3.91
C THR A 113 -1.14 16.35 2.71
N ILE A 114 -1.37 17.66 2.86
CA ILE A 114 -1.81 18.51 1.75
C ILE A 114 -0.82 18.40 0.58
N GLU A 115 0.48 18.36 0.87
CA GLU A 115 1.52 18.20 -0.13
C GLU A 115 1.45 16.84 -0.84
N ASP A 116 1.27 15.75 -0.09
CA ASP A 116 1.05 14.43 -0.68
C ASP A 116 -0.19 14.42 -1.58
N SER A 117 -1.26 15.10 -1.18
CA SER A 117 -2.50 15.19 -1.96
C SER A 117 -2.32 15.96 -3.27
N ILE A 118 -1.50 17.01 -3.27
CA ILE A 118 -1.16 17.78 -4.47
C ILE A 118 -0.30 16.94 -5.42
N ASN A 119 0.74 16.28 -4.89
CA ASN A 119 1.61 15.41 -5.67
C ASN A 119 0.85 14.24 -6.30
N LEU A 120 -0.07 13.62 -5.54
CA LEU A 120 -0.89 12.50 -6.02
C LEU A 120 -1.84 12.96 -7.13
N ARG A 121 -2.40 14.18 -7.01
CA ARG A 121 -3.23 14.78 -8.06
C ARG A 121 -2.44 15.09 -9.33
N GLU A 122 -1.21 15.58 -9.20
CA GLU A 122 -0.33 15.84 -10.34
C GLU A 122 0.09 14.53 -11.03
N LEU A 123 0.39 13.49 -10.27
CA LEU A 123 0.67 12.15 -10.78
C LEU A 123 -0.53 11.59 -11.56
N LEU A 124 -1.75 11.75 -11.04
CA LEU A 124 -2.98 11.33 -11.73
C LEU A 124 -3.14 12.06 -13.07
N LEU A 125 -3.02 13.39 -13.08
CA LEU A 125 -3.17 14.19 -14.30
C LEU A 125 -2.10 13.86 -15.35
N THR A 126 -0.86 13.63 -14.94
CA THR A 126 0.22 13.23 -15.85
C THR A 126 0.01 11.81 -16.39
N SER A 127 -0.48 10.89 -15.56
CA SER A 127 -0.85 9.54 -15.99
C SER A 127 -2.02 9.55 -16.97
N GLU A 128 -3.07 10.32 -16.72
CA GLU A 128 -4.22 10.48 -17.62
C GLU A 128 -3.77 11.00 -18.99
N LYS A 129 -3.00 12.09 -19.02
CA LYS A 129 -2.43 12.61 -20.28
C LYS A 129 -1.63 11.56 -21.03
N ARG A 130 -0.82 10.77 -20.32
CA ARG A 130 -0.03 9.69 -20.92
C ARG A 130 -0.92 8.60 -21.52
N PHE A 131 -1.99 8.22 -20.83
CA PHE A 131 -2.96 7.26 -21.35
C PHE A 131 -3.69 7.80 -22.59
N ASP A 132 -4.10 9.06 -22.58
CA ASP A 132 -4.75 9.70 -23.73
C ASP A 132 -3.83 9.73 -24.95
N THR A 133 -2.54 10.07 -24.76
CA THR A 133 -1.56 10.03 -25.85
C THR A 133 -1.36 8.62 -26.40
N LEU A 134 -1.27 7.62 -25.52
CA LEU A 134 -1.12 6.21 -25.94
C LEU A 134 -2.34 5.72 -26.71
N LEU A 135 -3.55 6.12 -26.30
CA LEU A 135 -4.78 5.79 -27.01
C LEU A 135 -4.85 6.47 -28.38
N ALA A 136 -4.46 7.74 -28.47
CA ALA A 136 -4.39 8.47 -29.74
C ALA A 136 -3.40 7.80 -30.71
N ASP A 137 -2.20 7.47 -30.23
CA ASP A 137 -1.17 6.79 -31.02
C ASP A 137 -1.64 5.41 -31.50
N LYS A 138 -2.28 4.63 -30.62
CA LYS A 138 -2.83 3.32 -30.97
C LYS A 138 -3.98 3.41 -31.96
N ASN A 139 -4.85 4.40 -31.83
CA ASN A 139 -5.91 4.64 -32.80
C ASN A 139 -5.35 5.05 -34.16
N ALA A 140 -4.32 5.91 -34.20
CA ALA A 140 -3.64 6.26 -35.43
C ALA A 140 -2.98 5.05 -36.10
N GLU A 141 -2.33 4.18 -35.32
CA GLU A 141 -1.77 2.92 -35.80
C GLU A 141 -2.87 1.99 -36.37
N ILE A 142 -4.01 1.86 -35.68
CA ILE A 142 -5.16 1.08 -36.16
C ILE A 142 -5.69 1.64 -37.49
N GLU A 143 -5.84 2.96 -37.62
CA GLU A 143 -6.30 3.57 -38.86
C GLU A 143 -5.30 3.38 -40.01
N GLN A 144 -4.00 3.48 -39.74
CA GLN A 144 -2.95 3.15 -40.72
C GLN A 144 -3.03 1.68 -41.15
N LEU A 145 -3.17 0.75 -40.20
CA LEU A 145 -3.31 -0.67 -40.50
C LEU A 145 -4.58 -0.97 -41.30
N LYS A 146 -5.71 -0.33 -40.96
CA LYS A 146 -6.95 -0.42 -41.76
C LYS A 146 -6.75 0.08 -43.18
N ALA A 147 -6.10 1.23 -43.36
CA ALA A 147 -5.81 1.79 -44.67
C ALA A 147 -4.88 0.88 -45.49
N ILE A 148 -3.88 0.25 -44.86
CA ILE A 148 -3.02 -0.75 -45.52
C ILE A 148 -3.84 -1.98 -45.93
N ILE A 149 -4.71 -2.49 -45.05
CA ILE A 149 -5.60 -3.62 -45.37
C ILE A 149 -6.52 -3.24 -46.54
N GLU A 150 -7.14 -2.07 -46.52
CA GLU A 150 -8.04 -1.60 -47.57
C GLU A 150 -7.30 -1.42 -48.91
N ASN A 151 -6.12 -0.80 -48.90
CA ASN A 151 -5.26 -0.70 -50.08
C ASN A 151 -4.83 -2.08 -50.59
N SER A 152 -4.48 -3.03 -49.71
CA SER A 152 -4.15 -4.40 -50.10
C SER A 152 -5.34 -5.15 -50.72
N LYS A 153 -6.56 -4.89 -50.24
CA LYS A 153 -7.80 -5.43 -50.82
C LYS A 153 -8.13 -4.78 -52.16
N ALA A 154 -7.93 -3.47 -52.30
CA ALA A 154 -8.13 -2.73 -53.55
C ALA A 154 -7.10 -3.14 -54.63
N LEU A 155 -5.85 -3.36 -54.25
CA LEU A 155 -4.82 -3.93 -55.13
C LEU A 155 -5.14 -5.37 -55.54
N ASN A 156 -5.73 -6.18 -54.64
CA ASN A 156 -6.23 -7.51 -54.97
C ASN A 156 -7.48 -7.50 -55.89
N TYR A 157 -8.24 -6.40 -55.95
CA TYR A 157 -9.44 -6.29 -56.80
C TYR A 157 -9.12 -5.93 -58.28
N ASN A 158 -7.93 -5.41 -58.55
CA ASN A 158 -7.44 -5.06 -59.89
C ASN A 158 -6.52 -6.13 -60.52
N VAL A 159 -6.34 -7.26 -59.85
CA VAL A 159 -5.75 -8.47 -60.43
C VAL A 159 -6.93 -9.37 -60.81
N PRO A 160 -7.00 -9.91 -62.04
CA PRO A 160 -8.01 -10.90 -62.38
C PRO A 160 -7.97 -12.03 -61.34
N ASP A 161 -9.13 -12.49 -60.89
CA ASP A 161 -9.34 -13.57 -59.92
C ASP A 161 -8.57 -14.86 -60.30
N ILE A 162 -7.30 -14.89 -59.91
CA ILE A 162 -6.38 -16.03 -60.03
C ILE A 162 -6.03 -16.55 -58.61
N GLY A 163 -6.20 -15.72 -57.57
CA GLY A 163 -5.80 -16.02 -56.19
C GLY A 163 -6.68 -17.06 -55.47
N ASP A 164 -8.00 -17.06 -55.66
CA ASP A 164 -8.89 -18.03 -54.97
C ASP A 164 -8.87 -19.41 -55.65
N ARG A 165 -8.54 -19.47 -56.95
CA ARG A 165 -8.25 -20.74 -57.65
C ARG A 165 -6.94 -21.35 -57.16
N THR A 166 -5.87 -20.56 -57.09
CA THR A 166 -4.53 -21.05 -56.71
C THR A 166 -4.52 -21.70 -55.32
N ASN A 167 -5.18 -21.10 -54.32
CA ASN A 167 -5.21 -21.67 -52.95
C ASN A 167 -6.09 -22.94 -52.85
N LYS A 168 -7.20 -23.00 -53.59
CA LYS A 168 -8.03 -24.22 -53.67
C LYS A 168 -7.31 -25.35 -54.41
N ASP A 169 -6.63 -25.04 -55.50
CA ASP A 169 -5.84 -25.99 -56.29
C ASP A 169 -4.64 -26.51 -55.47
N GLU A 170 -3.97 -25.64 -54.70
CA GLU A 170 -2.90 -26.05 -53.78
C GLU A 170 -3.41 -26.97 -52.66
N ILE A 171 -4.55 -26.65 -52.05
CA ILE A 171 -5.15 -27.51 -51.01
C ILE A 171 -5.57 -28.86 -51.61
N GLN A 172 -6.16 -28.87 -52.82
CA GLN A 172 -6.51 -30.12 -53.50
C GLN A 172 -5.27 -30.96 -53.88
N ASN A 173 -4.19 -30.32 -54.34
CA ASN A 173 -2.93 -30.98 -54.63
C ASN A 173 -2.28 -31.58 -53.37
N LEU A 174 -2.32 -30.87 -52.24
CA LEU A 174 -1.82 -31.39 -50.96
C LEU A 174 -2.68 -32.55 -50.43
N VAL A 175 -4.00 -32.47 -50.56
CA VAL A 175 -4.91 -33.59 -50.23
C VAL A 175 -4.58 -34.81 -51.10
N LYS A 176 -4.35 -34.62 -52.40
CA LYS A 176 -3.96 -35.68 -53.32
C LYS A 176 -2.62 -36.30 -52.92
N GLN A 177 -1.59 -35.49 -52.63
CA GLN A 177 -0.28 -35.99 -52.18
C GLN A 177 -0.36 -36.77 -50.86
N ILE A 178 -1.18 -36.33 -49.90
CA ILE A 178 -1.38 -37.03 -48.63
C ILE A 178 -2.14 -38.35 -48.83
N THR A 179 -3.12 -38.39 -49.73
CA THR A 179 -3.95 -39.58 -49.95
C THR A 179 -3.32 -40.63 -50.86
N GLU A 180 -2.48 -40.23 -51.82
CA GLU A 180 -1.76 -41.12 -52.75
C GLU A 180 -0.49 -41.73 -52.15
N ASN A 181 0.11 -41.07 -51.15
CA ASN A 181 1.30 -41.58 -50.47
C ASN A 181 0.93 -42.31 -49.18
N ASP A 182 1.06 -43.64 -49.18
CA ASP A 182 0.71 -44.50 -48.04
C ASP A 182 1.40 -44.09 -46.72
N ASN A 183 2.64 -43.58 -46.78
CA ASN A 183 3.37 -43.15 -45.60
C ASN A 183 2.81 -41.83 -45.05
N LEU A 184 2.47 -40.88 -45.93
CA LEU A 184 1.83 -39.63 -45.51
C LEU A 184 0.42 -39.88 -44.99
N LYS A 185 -0.35 -40.75 -45.62
CA LYS A 185 -1.71 -41.12 -45.20
C LYS A 185 -1.71 -41.77 -43.81
N LYS A 186 -0.81 -42.72 -43.55
CA LYS A 186 -0.66 -43.35 -42.23
C LYS A 186 -0.24 -42.33 -41.18
N ALA A 187 0.74 -41.49 -41.50
CA ALA A 187 1.17 -40.41 -40.61
C ALA A 187 0.05 -39.40 -40.33
N PHE A 188 -0.79 -39.10 -41.32
CA PHE A 188 -1.94 -38.20 -41.15
C PHE A 188 -2.91 -38.73 -40.10
N LYS A 189 -3.24 -40.03 -40.13
CA LYS A 189 -4.12 -40.67 -39.14
C LYS A 189 -3.50 -40.69 -37.74
N ILE A 190 -2.20 -40.94 -37.65
CA ILE A 190 -1.48 -40.89 -36.37
C ILE A 190 -1.49 -39.46 -35.79
N ILE A 191 -1.22 -38.46 -36.62
CA ILE A 191 -1.28 -37.03 -36.25
C ILE A 191 -2.70 -36.65 -35.81
N GLU A 192 -3.72 -37.12 -36.53
CA GLU A 192 -5.13 -36.94 -36.16
C GLU A 192 -5.43 -37.53 -34.78
N ASP A 193 -5.10 -38.80 -34.54
CA ASP A 193 -5.34 -39.46 -33.25
C ASP A 193 -4.62 -38.77 -32.09
N HIS A 194 -3.42 -38.25 -32.33
CA HIS A 194 -2.66 -37.47 -31.37
C HIS A 194 -3.32 -36.12 -31.07
N ILE A 195 -3.74 -35.37 -32.11
CA ILE A 195 -4.39 -34.06 -31.93
C ILE A 195 -5.78 -34.20 -31.27
N LEU A 196 -6.50 -35.29 -31.56
CA LEU A 196 -7.80 -35.60 -30.95
C LEU A 196 -7.68 -36.21 -29.53
N GLY A 197 -6.47 -36.41 -29.02
CA GLY A 197 -6.24 -36.93 -27.67
C GLY A 197 -6.67 -38.39 -27.48
N ARG A 198 -6.75 -39.17 -28.57
CA ARG A 198 -7.11 -40.59 -28.53
C ARG A 198 -5.95 -41.50 -28.12
N ARG A 199 -4.72 -40.97 -28.02
CA ARG A 199 -3.53 -41.70 -27.56
C ARG A 199 -2.94 -41.10 -26.28
N PRO A 200 -2.40 -41.95 -25.38
CA PRO A 200 -1.82 -41.52 -24.10
C PRO A 200 -0.39 -40.92 -24.22
N ASP A 201 0.30 -41.14 -25.35
CA ASP A 201 1.66 -40.62 -25.56
C ASP A 201 1.66 -39.24 -26.22
N ASN A 202 2.37 -38.31 -25.57
CA ASN A 202 2.43 -36.89 -25.95
C ASN A 202 3.54 -36.57 -26.96
N ASP A 203 4.26 -37.56 -27.51
CA ASP A 203 5.41 -37.32 -28.39
C ASP A 203 5.33 -38.11 -29.70
N LEU A 204 5.00 -37.42 -30.79
CA LEU A 204 4.96 -37.95 -32.15
C LEU A 204 6.34 -38.41 -32.67
N ARG A 205 7.45 -38.04 -32.01
CA ARG A 205 8.83 -38.36 -32.45
C ARG A 205 9.28 -39.76 -32.05
N ASN A 206 8.59 -40.40 -31.10
CA ASN A 206 8.89 -41.76 -30.66
C ASN A 206 8.17 -42.83 -31.49
N GLU A 207 7.31 -42.42 -32.43
CA GLU A 207 6.59 -43.34 -33.30
C GLU A 207 7.48 -43.79 -34.47
N ARG A 208 7.80 -45.09 -34.52
CA ARG A 208 8.66 -45.69 -35.57
C ARG A 208 8.15 -45.45 -37.00
N GLU A 209 6.88 -45.12 -37.15
CA GLU A 209 6.22 -44.88 -38.45
C GLU A 209 6.24 -43.41 -38.88
N ILE A 210 6.59 -42.47 -37.98
CA ILE A 210 6.72 -41.04 -38.30
C ILE A 210 8.21 -40.67 -38.35
N THR A 211 8.75 -40.58 -39.57
CA THR A 211 10.10 -40.06 -39.77
C THR A 211 10.14 -38.53 -39.63
N ALA A 212 11.30 -37.98 -39.29
CA ALA A 212 11.51 -36.54 -39.17
C ALA A 212 11.17 -35.79 -40.48
N ASP A 213 11.33 -36.42 -41.64
CA ASP A 213 11.01 -35.85 -42.94
C ASP A 213 9.50 -35.72 -43.17
N ILE A 214 8.72 -36.68 -42.65
CA ILE A 214 7.25 -36.62 -42.71
C ILE A 214 6.73 -35.48 -41.82
N LEU A 215 7.27 -35.34 -40.60
CA LEU A 215 6.90 -34.21 -39.73
C LEU A 215 7.30 -32.88 -40.34
N ARG A 216 8.49 -32.81 -40.96
CA ARG A 216 8.94 -31.62 -41.70
C ARG A 216 7.98 -31.28 -42.82
N PHE A 217 7.49 -32.25 -43.58
CA PHE A 217 6.50 -32.03 -44.63
C PHE A 217 5.22 -31.39 -44.08
N TYR A 218 4.67 -31.90 -42.99
CA TYR A 218 3.45 -31.35 -42.39
C TYR A 218 3.65 -29.94 -41.78
N VAL A 219 4.83 -29.68 -41.21
CA VAL A 219 5.17 -28.36 -40.65
C VAL A 219 5.48 -27.35 -41.75
N SER A 220 6.25 -27.73 -42.78
CA SER A 220 6.66 -26.84 -43.87
C SER A 220 5.50 -26.43 -44.78
N ASN A 221 4.50 -27.31 -44.93
CA ASN A 221 3.29 -27.03 -45.68
C ASN A 221 2.20 -26.34 -44.84
N ASP A 222 2.54 -25.89 -43.62
CA ASP A 222 1.64 -25.22 -42.68
C ASP A 222 0.37 -26.03 -42.39
N ILE A 223 0.49 -27.36 -42.25
CA ILE A 223 -0.63 -28.26 -41.94
C ILE A 223 -0.76 -28.40 -40.43
N ILE A 224 0.37 -28.54 -39.73
CA ILE A 224 0.44 -28.60 -38.26
C ILE A 224 1.44 -27.57 -37.72
N SER A 225 1.19 -27.10 -36.50
CA SER A 225 2.12 -26.25 -35.75
C SER A 225 2.46 -26.87 -34.39
N SER A 226 3.70 -26.72 -33.95
CA SER A 226 4.13 -27.15 -32.62
C SER A 226 3.70 -26.14 -31.56
N SER A 227 2.96 -26.60 -30.57
CA SER A 227 2.67 -25.90 -29.33
C SER A 227 3.75 -26.22 -28.30
N ASN A 228 3.91 -25.36 -27.28
CA ASN A 228 4.88 -25.59 -26.19
C ASN A 228 4.70 -26.99 -25.60
N ASN A 229 5.80 -27.68 -25.31
CA ASN A 229 5.89 -29.07 -24.82
C ASN A 229 5.48 -30.16 -25.83
N PHE A 230 6.10 -30.20 -27.02
CA PHE A 230 6.02 -31.32 -27.99
C PHE A 230 4.63 -31.71 -28.50
N SER A 231 3.62 -30.90 -28.20
CA SER A 231 2.25 -31.09 -28.68
C SER A 231 2.05 -30.41 -30.03
N TYR A 232 1.29 -31.02 -30.93
CA TYR A 232 0.98 -30.47 -32.25
C TYR A 232 -0.49 -30.03 -32.33
N LYS A 233 -0.77 -29.01 -33.14
CA LYS A 233 -2.13 -28.48 -33.37
C LYS A 233 -2.38 -28.25 -34.86
N TRP A 234 -3.62 -28.42 -35.30
CA TRP A 234 -4.03 -28.07 -36.66
C TRP A 234 -3.99 -26.55 -36.88
N THR A 235 -3.35 -26.13 -37.96
CA THR A 235 -3.39 -24.74 -38.46
C THR A 235 -4.72 -24.48 -39.18
N THR A 236 -4.97 -23.25 -39.61
CA THR A 236 -6.14 -22.92 -40.45
C THR A 236 -6.15 -23.73 -41.76
N LYS A 237 -4.99 -23.93 -42.38
CA LYS A 237 -4.83 -24.73 -43.60
C LYS A 237 -4.99 -26.22 -43.32
N GLY A 238 -4.43 -26.73 -42.22
CA GLY A 238 -4.60 -28.12 -41.79
C GLY A 238 -6.04 -28.50 -41.49
N LYS A 239 -6.82 -27.62 -40.87
CA LYS A 239 -8.27 -27.84 -40.64
C LYS A 239 -9.05 -27.99 -41.94
N SER A 240 -8.71 -27.22 -42.98
CA SER A 240 -9.34 -27.31 -44.30
C SER A 240 -9.02 -28.64 -44.99
N ILE A 241 -7.76 -29.08 -44.93
CA ILE A 241 -7.32 -30.38 -45.45
C ILE A 241 -8.02 -31.52 -44.70
N TYR A 242 -8.03 -31.46 -43.37
CA TYR A 242 -8.74 -32.44 -42.52
C TYR A 242 -10.23 -32.53 -42.86
N LYS A 243 -10.91 -31.38 -43.04
CA LYS A 243 -12.32 -31.36 -43.45
C LYS A 243 -12.55 -32.07 -44.78
N ILE A 244 -11.68 -31.88 -45.77
CA ILE A 244 -11.80 -32.52 -47.09
C ILE A 244 -11.56 -34.03 -46.98
N ILE A 245 -10.51 -34.44 -46.27
CA ILE A 245 -10.17 -35.87 -46.10
C ILE A 245 -11.26 -36.59 -45.31
N ALA A 246 -11.72 -36.02 -44.19
CA ALA A 246 -12.81 -36.60 -43.39
C ALA A 246 -14.09 -36.72 -44.21
N ASN A 247 -14.47 -35.69 -44.97
CA ASN A 247 -15.64 -35.77 -45.85
C ASN A 247 -15.50 -36.87 -46.91
N ASN A 248 -14.30 -37.12 -47.44
CA ASN A 248 -14.05 -38.20 -48.40
C ASN A 248 -14.04 -39.60 -47.76
N GLU A 249 -13.79 -39.72 -46.45
CA GLU A 249 -13.86 -41.01 -45.73
C GLU A 249 -15.29 -41.40 -45.33
N PHE A 250 -16.22 -40.44 -45.28
CA PHE A 250 -17.64 -40.64 -44.93
C PHE A 250 -18.62 -40.45 -46.10
N ALA A 251 -18.12 -40.28 -47.33
CA ALA A 251 -18.90 -40.21 -48.57
C ALA A 251 -18.94 -41.55 -49.30
#